data_AF-A0AA38S353-F1
#
_entry.id   AF-A0AA38S353-F1
#
_cell.length_a   1.000
_cell.length_b   1.000
_cell.length_c   1.000
_cell.angle_alpha   90.00
_cell.angle_beta   90.00
_cell.angle_gamma   90.00
#
_symmetry.space_group_name_H-M   'P 1'
#
loop_
_entity.id
_entity.type
_entity.pdbx_description
1 polymer ?
#
loop_
_entity_poly.entity_id
_entity_poly.type
_entity_poly.pdbx_seq_one_letter_code
_entity_poly.pdbx_strand_id
1 'polypeptide(L)'
;MEGWDCLSRELKLAVFKLLADDVRKRKNLQRYVNTSYAVVCREWQDYFEPLNFRQLTLSDTCIPGLNAHVPAHKRHMVHHIWLRVVVNRYACPACPWIPVPRNIHNDNEVLTEVVPRFLRAISSWDWDATAGRGITFELSIHSPTDSEHFFKNRTLQPI
;
A
#
# COMPACT_ATOMS: atom_id res chain seq x y z
N MET A 1 -25.97 -3.48 33.18
CA MET A 1 -24.95 -2.75 32.40
C MET A 1 -24.32 -3.77 31.47
N GLU A 2 -24.80 -3.83 30.23
CA GLU A 2 -24.20 -4.64 29.18
C GLU A 2 -23.49 -3.66 28.25
N GLY A 3 -22.20 -3.87 28.03
CA GLY A 3 -21.37 -2.99 27.24
C GLY A 3 -20.11 -3.71 26.80
N TRP A 4 -19.43 -3.17 25.80
CA TRP A 4 -18.20 -3.75 25.25
C TRP A 4 -17.18 -4.06 26.35
N ASP A 5 -17.09 -3.21 27.36
CA ASP A 5 -16.14 -3.34 28.48
C ASP A 5 -16.40 -4.54 29.40
N CYS A 6 -17.61 -5.11 29.37
CA CYS A 6 -17.98 -6.27 30.17
C CYS A 6 -17.67 -7.62 29.49
N LEU A 7 -17.27 -7.60 28.21
CA LEU A 7 -16.91 -8.80 27.47
C LEU A 7 -15.54 -9.32 27.90
N SER A 8 -15.41 -10.65 28.00
CA SER A 8 -14.11 -11.29 28.21
C SER A 8 -13.18 -11.00 27.03
N ARG A 9 -11.87 -11.00 27.30
CA ARG A 9 -10.85 -10.70 26.29
C ARG A 9 -10.92 -11.66 25.10
N GLU A 10 -11.28 -12.92 25.34
CA GLU A 10 -11.42 -13.95 24.31
C GLU A 10 -12.54 -13.61 23.35
N LEU A 11 -13.70 -13.16 23.86
CA LEU A 11 -14.84 -12.77 23.04
C LEU A 11 -14.53 -11.52 22.22
N LYS A 12 -13.89 -10.52 22.83
CA LYS A 12 -13.43 -9.32 22.12
C LYS A 12 -12.47 -9.66 20.98
N LEU A 13 -11.49 -10.52 21.24
CA LEU A 13 -10.54 -10.99 20.23
C LEU A 13 -11.23 -11.81 19.13
N ALA A 14 -12.24 -12.61 19.46
CA ALA A 14 -13.03 -13.34 18.47
C ALA A 14 -13.78 -12.37 17.54
N VAL A 15 -14.41 -11.33 18.09
CA VAL A 15 -15.07 -10.27 17.31
C VAL A 15 -14.06 -9.55 16.42
N PHE A 16 -12.91 -9.14 16.96
CA PHE A 16 -11.86 -8.48 16.19
C PHE A 16 -11.35 -9.32 15.01
N LYS A 17 -11.14 -10.62 15.23
CA LYS A 17 -10.76 -11.56 14.15
C LYS A 17 -11.83 -11.64 13.07
N LEU A 18 -13.10 -11.75 13.47
CA LEU A 18 -14.22 -11.80 12.52
C LEU A 18 -14.31 -10.53 11.67
N LEU A 19 -14.15 -9.36 12.31
CA LEU A 19 -14.13 -8.08 11.60
C LEU A 19 -12.94 -7.98 10.64
N ALA A 20 -11.74 -8.35 11.08
CA ALA A 20 -10.54 -8.34 10.23
C ALA A 20 -10.69 -9.28 9.02
N ASP A 21 -11.29 -10.46 9.21
CA ASP A 21 -11.53 -11.44 8.14
C ASP A 21 -12.62 -10.98 7.16
N ASP A 22 -13.70 -10.35 7.62
CA ASP A 22 -14.74 -9.80 6.74
C ASP A 22 -14.15 -8.72 5.82
N VAL A 23 -13.34 -7.83 6.39
CA VAL A 23 -12.64 -6.78 5.64
C VAL A 23 -11.69 -7.39 4.62
N ARG A 24 -10.98 -8.47 4.97
CA ARG A 24 -10.08 -9.19 4.05
C ARG A 24 -10.81 -9.83 2.87
N LYS A 25 -12.05 -10.29 3.06
CA LYS A 25 -12.87 -10.85 1.97
C LYS A 25 -13.34 -9.75 1.01
N ARG A 26 -13.52 -8.52 1.49
CA ARG A 26 -13.89 -7.35 0.69
C ARG A 26 -12.64 -6.70 0.07
N LYS A 27 -12.08 -7.33 -0.96
CA LYS A 27 -10.80 -6.95 -1.63
C LYS A 27 -10.65 -5.47 -2.01
N ASN A 28 -11.73 -4.72 -2.24
CA ASN A 28 -11.67 -3.32 -2.66
C ASN A 28 -11.90 -2.29 -1.52
N LEU A 29 -12.28 -2.74 -0.31
CA LEU A 29 -12.57 -1.87 0.85
C LEU A 29 -11.62 -2.12 2.02
N GLN A 30 -10.63 -2.98 1.80
CA GLN A 30 -9.82 -3.58 2.86
C GLN A 30 -9.07 -2.55 3.72
N ARG A 31 -8.65 -1.42 3.13
CA ARG A 31 -7.95 -0.34 3.85
C ARG A 31 -8.89 0.62 4.57
N TYR A 32 -10.00 1.01 3.93
CA TYR A 32 -10.91 2.02 4.47
C TYR A 32 -11.61 1.52 5.74
N VAL A 33 -12.04 0.25 5.76
CA VAL A 33 -12.79 -0.29 6.90
C VAL A 33 -11.89 -0.55 8.11
N ASN A 34 -10.68 -1.10 7.93
CA ASN A 34 -9.77 -1.31 9.05
C ASN A 34 -9.25 0.02 9.66
N THR A 35 -9.18 1.09 8.87
CA THR A 35 -8.86 2.43 9.38
C THR A 35 -9.97 2.97 10.28
N SER A 36 -11.24 2.71 9.94
CA SER A 36 -12.39 3.13 10.76
C SER A 36 -12.46 2.42 12.12
N TYR A 37 -11.99 1.17 12.19
CA TYR A 37 -11.93 0.43 13.45
C TYR A 37 -10.82 0.93 14.37
N ALA A 38 -9.68 1.34 13.81
CA ALA A 38 -8.56 1.84 14.59
C ALA A 38 -8.83 3.17 15.31
N VAL A 39 -9.90 3.90 14.97
CA VAL A 39 -10.25 5.19 15.58
C VAL A 39 -11.32 5.10 16.68
N VAL A 40 -11.84 3.89 16.99
CA VAL A 40 -12.93 3.71 17.97
C VAL A 40 -12.47 3.97 19.40
N CYS A 41 -11.45 3.25 19.86
CA CYS A 41 -10.81 3.44 21.17
C CYS A 41 -9.42 2.78 21.16
N ARG A 42 -8.64 2.95 22.24
CA ARG A 42 -7.28 2.39 22.34
C ARG A 42 -7.24 0.87 22.14
N GLU A 43 -8.19 0.14 22.72
CA GLU A 43 -8.23 -1.33 22.58
C GLU A 43 -8.41 -1.77 21.12
N TRP A 44 -9.22 -1.04 20.34
CA TRP A 44 -9.41 -1.31 18.92
C TRP A 44 -8.20 -0.85 18.11
N GLN A 45 -7.64 0.31 18.44
CA GLN A 45 -6.43 0.84 17.82
C GLN A 45 -5.28 -0.17 17.93
N ASP A 46 -5.03 -0.71 19.13
CA ASP A 46 -3.95 -1.67 19.39
C ASP A 46 -4.07 -2.94 18.53
N TYR A 47 -5.29 -3.33 18.16
CA TYR A 47 -5.53 -4.50 17.31
C TYR A 47 -5.48 -4.18 15.81
N PHE A 48 -6.17 -3.11 15.38
CA PHE A 48 -6.37 -2.82 13.95
C PHE A 48 -5.25 -1.96 13.34
N GLU A 49 -4.58 -1.12 14.13
CA GLU A 49 -3.50 -0.27 13.64
C GLU A 49 -2.33 -1.08 13.05
N PRO A 50 -1.84 -2.15 13.68
CA PRO A 50 -0.82 -3.01 13.06
C PRO A 50 -1.29 -3.65 11.74
N LEU A 51 -2.57 -3.97 11.61
CA LEU A 51 -3.14 -4.52 10.37
C LEU A 51 -3.18 -3.48 9.25
N ASN A 52 -3.42 -2.21 9.59
CA ASN A 52 -3.43 -1.09 8.64
C ASN A 52 -2.02 -0.79 8.11
N PHE A 53 -1.01 -0.78 8.98
CA PHE A 53 0.36 -0.47 8.61
C PHE A 53 1.14 -1.65 8.02
N ARG A 54 0.62 -2.88 8.15
CA ARG A 54 1.27 -4.11 7.67
C ARG A 54 1.72 -4.04 6.22
N GLN A 55 0.90 -3.45 5.34
CA GLN A 55 1.23 -3.25 3.94
C GLN A 55 0.95 -1.80 3.51
N LEU A 56 1.99 -1.11 3.05
CA LEU A 56 1.89 0.23 2.48
C LEU A 56 1.88 0.13 0.96
N THR A 57 0.96 0.82 0.29
CA THR A 57 0.99 1.00 -1.16
C THR A 57 1.28 2.46 -1.41
N LEU A 58 2.37 2.72 -2.09
CA LEU A 58 2.85 4.07 -2.34
C LEU A 58 2.72 4.37 -3.81
N SER A 59 2.09 5.50 -4.11
CA SER A 59 2.26 6.16 -5.40
C SER A 59 3.42 7.15 -5.29
N ASP A 60 3.90 7.64 -6.44
CA ASP A 60 4.96 8.65 -6.46
C ASP A 60 4.62 9.87 -5.57
N THR A 61 3.38 10.37 -5.64
CA THR A 61 2.90 11.53 -4.87
C THR A 61 2.97 11.34 -3.35
N CYS A 62 2.97 10.10 -2.85
CA CYS A 62 2.97 9.80 -1.42
C CYS A 62 4.38 9.79 -0.82
N ILE A 63 5.44 9.70 -1.65
CA ILE A 63 6.82 9.54 -1.17
C ILE A 63 7.28 10.71 -0.28
N PRO A 64 7.07 11.99 -0.65
CA PRO A 64 7.52 13.11 0.18
C PRO A 64 6.88 13.14 1.58
N GLY A 65 5.64 12.67 1.70
CA GLY A 65 4.90 12.61 2.96
C GLY A 65 5.09 11.32 3.75
N LEU A 66 5.84 10.34 3.23
CA LEU A 66 5.91 8.98 3.80
C LEU A 66 6.29 8.99 5.28
N ASN A 67 7.33 9.76 5.65
CA ASN A 67 7.83 9.83 7.02
C ASN A 67 6.90 10.59 7.98
N ALA A 68 6.04 11.47 7.45
CA ALA A 68 5.00 12.13 8.23
C ALA A 68 3.82 11.18 8.49
N HIS A 69 3.44 10.37 7.50
CA HIS A 69 2.35 9.39 7.61
C HIS A 69 2.76 8.13 8.40
N VAL A 70 4.05 7.77 8.38
CA VAL A 70 4.61 6.63 9.10
C VAL A 70 5.69 7.12 10.07
N PRO A 71 5.28 7.68 11.22
CA PRO A 71 6.21 8.15 12.24
C PRO A 71 7.01 6.99 12.83
N ALA A 72 8.16 7.28 13.46
CA ALA A 72 9.12 6.28 13.92
C ALA A 72 8.50 5.15 14.75
N HIS A 73 7.58 5.47 15.67
CA HIS A 73 6.92 4.49 16.53
C HIS A 73 5.97 3.54 15.79
N LYS A 74 5.58 3.80 14.53
CA LYS A 74 4.72 2.91 13.73
C LYS A 74 5.47 2.08 12.70
N ARG A 75 6.75 2.39 12.45
CA ARG A 75 7.57 1.73 11.41
C ARG A 75 7.73 0.22 11.66
N HIS A 76 7.77 -0.20 12.92
CA HIS A 76 7.85 -1.61 13.31
C HIS A 76 6.64 -2.45 12.87
N MET A 77 5.50 -1.81 12.57
CA MET A 77 4.29 -2.49 12.11
C MET A 77 4.32 -2.75 10.60
N VAL A 78 5.25 -2.15 9.87
CA VAL A 78 5.33 -2.24 8.41
C VAL A 78 6.12 -3.48 8.01
N HIS A 79 5.47 -4.39 7.29
CA HIS A 79 6.08 -5.63 6.81
C HIS A 79 6.27 -5.66 5.29
N HIS A 80 5.44 -4.91 4.56
CA HIS A 80 5.47 -4.88 3.11
C HIS A 80 5.28 -3.44 2.62
N ILE A 81 6.19 -2.97 1.76
CA ILE A 81 6.03 -1.72 1.01
C ILE A 81 5.91 -2.07 -0.46
N TRP A 82 4.80 -1.66 -1.06
CA TRP A 82 4.52 -1.81 -2.48
C TRP A 82 4.56 -0.43 -3.15
N LEU A 83 5.63 -0.16 -3.90
CA LEU A 83 5.77 1.05 -4.71
C LEU A 83 5.15 0.82 -6.10
N ARG A 84 4.15 1.64 -6.44
CA ARG A 84 3.48 1.64 -7.74
C ARG A 84 3.91 2.88 -8.53
N VAL A 85 4.68 2.64 -9.58
CA VAL A 85 5.14 3.69 -10.50
C VAL A 85 4.28 3.65 -11.75
N VAL A 86 3.66 4.79 -12.06
CA VAL A 86 2.95 5.00 -13.32
C VAL A 86 3.96 5.61 -14.29
N VAL A 87 4.18 4.95 -15.42
CA VAL A 87 5.04 5.47 -16.51
C VAL A 87 4.18 6.02 -17.64
N ASN A 88 4.81 6.72 -18.58
CA ASN A 88 4.09 7.35 -19.67
C ASN A 88 3.45 6.30 -20.59
N ARG A 89 2.53 6.77 -21.42
CA ARG A 89 1.96 5.96 -22.51
C ARG A 89 3.05 5.67 -23.53
N TYR A 90 3.27 4.39 -23.85
CA TYR A 90 4.18 3.99 -24.92
C TYR A 90 3.42 3.57 -26.18
N ALA A 91 4.07 3.68 -27.32
CA ALA A 91 3.56 3.14 -28.57
C ALA A 91 3.88 1.64 -28.66
N CYS A 92 2.87 0.81 -28.89
CA CYS A 92 3.05 -0.61 -29.11
C CYS A 92 3.34 -0.89 -30.60
N PRO A 93 4.54 -1.38 -30.97
CA PRO A 93 4.88 -1.67 -32.36
C PRO A 93 3.95 -2.70 -33.02
N ALA A 94 3.33 -3.57 -32.20
CA ALA A 94 2.38 -4.58 -32.66
C ALA A 94 0.95 -4.03 -32.84
N CYS A 95 0.69 -2.75 -32.53
CA CYS A 95 -0.62 -2.12 -32.64
C CYS A 95 -0.58 -0.96 -33.66
N PRO A 96 -0.74 -1.24 -34.97
CA PRO A 96 -0.55 -0.24 -36.03
C PRO A 96 -1.63 0.87 -36.09
N TRP A 97 -2.68 0.78 -35.24
CA TRP A 97 -3.87 1.63 -35.31
C TRP A 97 -3.91 2.73 -34.24
N ILE A 98 -2.96 2.78 -33.31
CA ILE A 98 -2.99 3.72 -32.18
C ILE A 98 -1.97 4.84 -32.44
N PRO A 99 -2.41 6.12 -32.53
CA PRO A 99 -1.50 7.24 -32.74
C PRO A 99 -0.45 7.33 -31.63
N VAL A 100 0.80 7.40 -32.03
CA VAL A 100 1.97 7.59 -31.15
C VAL A 100 1.82 8.91 -30.39
N PRO A 101 1.77 8.95 -29.04
CA PRO A 101 1.94 10.20 -28.33
C PRO A 101 3.37 10.69 -28.55
N ARG A 102 3.53 11.97 -28.93
CA ARG A 102 4.86 12.60 -29.17
C ARG A 102 5.77 12.66 -27.94
N ASN A 103 5.24 12.37 -26.75
CA ASN A 103 5.99 12.40 -25.50
C ASN A 103 6.46 11.00 -25.13
N ILE A 104 7.42 10.48 -25.90
CA ILE A 104 8.35 9.45 -25.39
C ILE A 104 9.33 10.20 -24.48
N HIS A 105 8.83 10.81 -23.40
CA HIS A 105 9.71 11.27 -22.33
C HIS A 105 10.06 10.06 -21.50
N ASN A 106 11.37 9.83 -21.46
CA ASN A 106 12.13 8.69 -20.97
C ASN A 106 11.50 8.10 -19.71
N ASP A 107 10.79 6.98 -19.81
CA ASP A 107 10.26 6.26 -18.63
C ASP A 107 11.38 5.91 -17.63
N ASN A 108 12.62 5.82 -18.13
CA ASN A 108 13.82 5.69 -17.31
C ASN A 108 14.02 6.89 -16.38
N GLU A 109 13.71 8.13 -16.79
CA GLU A 109 13.83 9.32 -15.93
C GLU A 109 12.89 9.23 -14.72
N VAL A 110 11.64 8.79 -14.93
CA VAL A 110 10.68 8.60 -13.84
C VAL A 110 11.21 7.57 -12.85
N LEU A 111 11.71 6.42 -13.31
CA LEU A 111 12.28 5.41 -12.40
C LEU A 111 13.54 5.92 -11.69
N THR A 112 14.39 6.67 -12.41
CA THR A 112 15.65 7.24 -11.89
C THR A 112 15.39 8.36 -10.88
N GLU A 113 14.23 8.99 -10.88
CA GLU A 113 13.84 9.95 -9.84
C GLU A 113 13.12 9.28 -8.67
N VAL A 114 12.10 8.47 -8.96
CA VAL A 114 11.17 7.92 -7.97
C VAL A 114 11.86 6.92 -7.05
N VAL A 115 12.66 6.01 -7.61
CA VAL A 115 13.30 4.94 -6.82
C VAL A 115 14.33 5.51 -5.83
N PRO A 116 15.27 6.38 -6.23
CA PRO A 116 16.20 6.98 -5.27
C PRO A 116 15.51 7.84 -4.21
N ARG A 117 14.45 8.58 -4.57
CA ARG A 117 13.66 9.36 -3.61
C ARG A 117 13.00 8.46 -2.57
N PHE A 118 12.42 7.35 -3.01
CA PHE A 118 11.86 6.33 -2.14
C PHE A 118 12.92 5.73 -1.22
N LEU A 119 14.05 5.27 -1.77
CA LEU A 119 15.14 4.67 -1.01
C LEU A 119 15.70 5.64 0.05
N ARG A 120 15.84 6.92 -0.29
CA ARG A 120 16.24 7.97 0.67
C ARG A 120 15.20 8.18 1.78
N ALA A 121 13.91 8.09 1.46
CA ALA A 121 12.86 8.24 2.48
C ALA A 121 12.94 7.09 3.50
N ILE A 122 13.10 5.85 3.02
CA ILE A 122 13.13 4.65 3.86
C ILE A 122 14.50 4.37 4.49
N SER A 123 15.59 4.97 3.99
CA SER A 123 16.93 4.80 4.61
C SER A 123 17.01 5.38 6.03
N SER A 124 16.07 6.27 6.37
CA SER A 124 15.92 6.84 7.72
C SER A 124 15.15 5.95 8.70
N TRP A 125 14.68 4.79 8.25
CA TRP A 125 13.91 3.88 9.09
C TRP A 125 14.87 3.02 9.88
N ASP A 126 14.64 2.94 11.19
CA ASP A 126 15.39 2.07 12.07
C ASP A 126 14.85 0.66 11.87
N TRP A 127 15.52 -0.10 11.00
CA TRP A 127 15.19 -1.47 10.72
C TRP A 127 15.73 -2.30 11.88
N ASP A 128 14.89 -2.49 12.89
CA ASP A 128 15.28 -3.23 14.07
C ASP A 128 15.69 -4.68 13.67
N ALA A 129 16.99 -4.87 13.49
CA ALA A 129 17.60 -6.11 13.01
C ALA A 129 17.36 -7.27 14.00
N THR A 130 16.92 -6.96 15.22
CA THR A 130 16.60 -7.91 16.28
C THR A 130 15.31 -8.69 16.03
N ALA A 131 14.40 -8.20 15.17
CA ALA A 131 13.16 -8.89 14.84
C ALA A 131 13.33 -10.04 13.82
N GLY A 132 14.51 -10.21 13.22
CA GLY A 132 14.85 -11.29 12.28
C GLY A 132 14.00 -11.34 11.01
N ARG A 133 13.05 -10.41 10.83
CA ARG A 133 12.19 -10.26 9.66
C ARG A 133 12.59 -9.01 8.91
N GLY A 134 13.15 -9.20 7.71
CA GLY A 134 13.29 -8.11 6.76
C GLY A 134 11.93 -7.56 6.31
N ILE A 135 11.95 -6.36 5.75
CA ILE A 135 10.79 -5.79 5.07
C ILE A 135 10.72 -6.32 3.64
N THR A 136 9.52 -6.69 3.18
CA THR A 136 9.31 -6.98 1.76
C THR A 136 9.16 -5.67 1.01
N PHE A 137 9.93 -5.50 -0.06
CA PHE A 137 9.77 -4.40 -1.00
C PHE A 137 9.30 -4.95 -2.34
N GLU A 138 8.15 -4.48 -2.80
CA GLU A 138 7.60 -4.78 -4.12
C GLU A 138 7.60 -3.50 -4.97
N LEU A 139 8.15 -3.60 -6.18
CA LEU A 139 8.10 -2.53 -7.18
C LEU A 139 7.23 -3.00 -8.34
N SER A 140 6.20 -2.23 -8.66
CA SER A 140 5.40 -2.44 -9.86
C SER A 140 5.43 -1.20 -10.72
N ILE A 141 5.59 -1.42 -12.02
CA ILE A 141 5.68 -0.39 -13.04
C ILE A 141 4.54 -0.66 -14.02
N HIS A 142 3.75 0.36 -14.33
CA HIS A 142 2.63 0.21 -15.24
C HIS A 142 2.42 1.46 -16.08
N SER A 143 2.06 1.25 -17.34
CA SER A 143 1.62 2.30 -18.24
C SER A 143 0.10 2.27 -18.36
N PRO A 144 -0.57 3.43 -18.48
CA PRO A 144 -2.00 3.47 -18.78
C PRO A 144 -2.38 2.67 -20.04
N THR A 145 -1.49 2.55 -21.03
CA THR A 145 -1.72 1.82 -22.28
C THR A 145 -1.54 0.29 -22.15
N ASP A 146 -1.04 -0.22 -21.02
CA ASP A 146 -0.86 -1.67 -20.81
C ASP A 146 -2.17 -2.47 -20.95
N SER A 147 -3.25 -1.90 -20.44
CA SER A 147 -4.59 -2.47 -20.55
C SER A 147 -5.18 -2.41 -21.97
N GLU A 148 -4.70 -1.50 -22.81
CA GLU A 148 -5.12 -1.34 -24.20
C GLU A 148 -4.46 -2.41 -25.11
N HIS A 149 -3.26 -2.88 -24.75
CA HIS A 149 -2.45 -3.78 -25.57
C HIS A 149 -2.45 -5.25 -25.12
N PHE A 150 -1.93 -5.53 -23.91
CA PHE A 150 -1.62 -6.90 -23.47
C PHE A 150 -2.50 -7.36 -22.30
N PHE A 151 -3.10 -6.43 -21.54
CA PHE A 151 -3.79 -6.72 -20.28
C PHE A 151 -5.27 -6.32 -20.29
N LYS A 152 -5.99 -6.57 -21.40
CA LYS A 152 -7.40 -6.19 -21.61
C LYS A 152 -8.38 -6.62 -20.49
N ASN A 153 -8.01 -7.61 -19.67
CA ASN A 153 -8.80 -8.11 -18.54
C ASN A 153 -8.19 -7.84 -17.15
N ARG A 154 -7.11 -7.05 -17.04
CA ARG A 154 -6.55 -6.63 -15.75
C ARG A 154 -6.75 -5.13 -15.59
N THR A 155 -7.86 -4.74 -14.98
CA THR A 155 -7.98 -3.40 -14.42
C THR A 155 -7.04 -3.30 -13.23
N LEU A 156 -6.12 -2.34 -13.29
CA LEU A 156 -5.29 -2.00 -12.14
C LEU A 156 -6.21 -1.51 -11.02
N GLN A 157 -6.02 -2.02 -9.80
CA GLN A 157 -6.79 -1.52 -8.67
C GLN A 157 -6.56 -0.01 -8.52
N PRO A 158 -7.63 0.79 -8.35
CA PRO A 158 -7.49 2.21 -8.09
C PRO A 158 -6.65 2.44 -6.82
N ILE A 159 -5.83 3.49 -6.84
CA ILE A 159 -4.94 3.89 -5.73
C ILE A 159 -5.77 4.45 -4.58
#